data_AF-A0AAD8W5K4-F1
#
_entry.id   AF-A0AAD8W5K4-F1
#
_cell.length_a   1.000
_cell.length_b   1.000
_cell.length_c   1.000
_cell.angle_alpha   90.00
_cell.angle_beta   90.00
_cell.angle_gamma   90.00
#
_symmetry.space_group_name_H-M   'P 1'
#
loop_
_entity.id
_entity.type
_entity.pdbx_description
1 polymer ?
#
loop_
_entity_poly.entity_id
_entity_poly.type
_entity_poly.pdbx_seq_one_letter_code
_entity_poly.pdbx_strand_id
1 'polypeptide(L)'
;MLVKIHSQVPVLEQAKQDTIDKVCGIVKKQLAVAQDTPVNGETMFDDLGADSFNTVEIVMGVEEAFGITVDESSTQEIKTVEDAATLIDKLMNRDRQGHKEG
;
A
#
# COMPACT_ATOMS: atom_id res chain seq x y z
N MET A 1 -27.96 19.98 5.50
CA MET A 1 -27.03 19.80 4.37
C MET A 1 -25.80 19.07 4.90
N LEU A 2 -25.50 17.91 4.32
CA LEU A 2 -24.36 17.00 4.52
C LEU A 2 -23.75 16.88 5.94
N VAL A 3 -24.14 15.80 6.62
CA VAL A 3 -23.38 15.23 7.74
C VAL A 3 -22.07 14.70 7.16
N LYS A 4 -20.95 15.39 7.40
CA LYS A 4 -19.62 14.81 7.21
C LYS A 4 -19.42 13.79 8.31
N ILE A 5 -19.80 12.55 8.03
CA ILE A 5 -19.52 11.41 8.91
C ILE A 5 -18.01 11.19 8.83
N HIS A 6 -17.25 11.81 9.74
CA HIS A 6 -15.91 11.36 10.04
C HIS A 6 -16.09 10.02 10.74
N SER A 7 -16.12 8.94 9.96
CA SER A 7 -16.15 7.59 10.48
C SER A 7 -14.88 7.42 11.30
N GLN A 8 -15.02 7.35 12.62
CA GLN A 8 -13.93 7.02 13.53
C GLN A 8 -13.63 5.54 13.32
N VAL A 9 -12.77 5.25 12.36
CA VAL A 9 -12.16 3.93 12.22
C VAL A 9 -11.25 3.75 13.45
N PRO A 10 -11.36 2.63 14.19
CA PRO A 10 -10.48 2.36 15.32
C PRO A 10 -9.02 2.45 14.86
N VAL A 11 -8.15 3.03 15.70
CA VAL A 11 -6.72 3.26 15.44
C VAL A 11 -6.00 1.92 15.30
N LEU A 12 -6.17 1.29 14.15
CA LEU A 12 -5.21 0.37 13.56
C LEU A 12 -4.20 1.30 12.89
N GLU A 13 -2.93 1.17 13.25
CA GLU A 13 -1.82 1.99 12.79
C GLU A 13 -1.95 2.32 11.29
N GLN A 14 -2.42 3.54 10.99
CA GLN A 14 -2.66 3.98 9.61
C GLN A 14 -1.34 4.37 8.96
N ALA A 15 -1.22 4.08 7.67
CA ALA A 15 -0.08 4.50 6.89
C ALA A 15 -0.04 6.02 6.75
N LYS A 16 1.15 6.58 6.55
CA LYS A 16 1.32 7.99 6.19
C LYS A 16 0.65 8.24 4.85
N GLN A 17 -0.03 9.39 4.75
CA GLN A 17 -0.68 9.81 3.51
C GLN A 17 0.28 9.82 2.32
N ASP A 18 1.54 10.26 2.53
CA ASP A 18 2.58 10.22 1.50
C ASP A 18 2.90 8.80 0.99
N THR A 19 2.82 7.79 1.87
CA THR A 19 3.04 6.39 1.54
C THR A 19 1.85 5.86 0.73
N ILE A 20 0.63 6.16 1.16
CA ILE A 20 -0.61 5.81 0.44
C ILE A 20 -0.59 6.40 -0.97
N ASP A 21 -0.28 7.69 -1.11
CA ASP A 21 -0.29 8.38 -2.40
C ASP A 21 0.74 7.79 -3.38
N LYS A 22 1.91 7.40 -2.88
CA LYS A 22 2.93 6.70 -3.68
C LYS A 22 2.47 5.31 -4.11
N VAL A 23 1.90 4.52 -3.19
CA VAL A 23 1.36 3.20 -3.51
C VAL A 23 0.25 3.32 -4.55
N CYS A 24 -0.70 4.24 -4.38
CA CYS A 24 -1.72 4.56 -5.36
C CYS A 24 -1.11 4.85 -6.75
N GLY A 25 -0.04 5.64 -6.81
CA GLY A 25 0.66 5.96 -8.05
C GLY A 25 1.26 4.72 -8.74
N ILE A 26 1.88 3.83 -7.97
CA ILE A 26 2.45 2.58 -8.48
C ILE A 26 1.35 1.66 -8.99
N VAL A 27 0.28 1.48 -8.22
CA VAL A 27 -0.86 0.65 -8.60
C VAL A 27 -1.50 1.14 -9.89
N LYS A 28 -1.76 2.45 -10.00
CA LYS A 28 -2.31 3.04 -11.23
C LYS A 28 -1.41 2.78 -12.43
N LYS A 29 -0.09 2.87 -12.24
CA LYS A 29 0.89 2.63 -13.31
C LYS A 29 0.90 1.17 -13.75
N GLN A 30 0.98 0.23 -12.81
CA GLN A 30 1.10 -1.20 -13.13
C GLN A 30 -0.20 -1.78 -13.71
N LEU A 31 -1.36 -1.36 -13.18
CA LEU A 31 -2.66 -1.80 -13.66
C LEU A 31 -3.19 -0.96 -14.84
N ALA A 32 -2.40 0.00 -15.35
CA ALA A 32 -2.80 0.94 -16.40
C ALA A 32 -4.16 1.62 -16.12
N VAL A 33 -4.44 1.93 -14.86
CA VAL A 33 -5.69 2.55 -14.41
C VAL A 33 -5.70 4.02 -14.86
N ALA A 34 -6.84 4.49 -15.34
CA ALA A 34 -7.01 5.87 -15.74
C ALA A 34 -6.68 6.85 -14.59
N GLN A 35 -6.09 8.00 -14.92
CA GLN A 35 -5.66 8.98 -13.91
C GLN A 35 -6.85 9.49 -13.08
N ASP A 36 -8.01 9.65 -13.72
CA ASP A 36 -9.26 10.09 -13.11
C ASP A 36 -9.94 9.02 -12.22
N THR A 37 -9.48 7.77 -12.26
CA THR A 37 -10.03 6.74 -11.37
C THR A 37 -9.66 7.05 -9.92
N PRO A 38 -10.64 7.12 -9.00
CA PRO A 38 -10.35 7.31 -7.59
C PRO A 38 -9.69 6.04 -7.04
N VAL A 39 -8.46 6.19 -6.54
CA VAL A 39 -7.74 5.14 -5.80
C VAL A 39 -7.31 5.77 -4.48
N ASN A 40 -7.67 5.14 -3.39
CA ASN A 40 -7.43 5.59 -2.01
C ASN A 40 -7.06 4.38 -1.13
N GLY A 41 -6.75 4.62 0.14
CA GLY A 41 -6.39 3.55 1.10
C GLY A 41 -7.43 2.43 1.19
N GLU A 42 -8.72 2.75 1.10
CA GLU A 42 -9.81 1.77 1.18
C GLU A 42 -10.01 0.95 -0.11
N THR A 43 -9.34 1.32 -1.20
CA THR A 43 -9.48 0.66 -2.50
C THR A 43 -8.87 -0.74 -2.44
N MET A 44 -9.64 -1.75 -2.82
CA MET A 44 -9.17 -3.13 -2.92
C MET A 44 -8.41 -3.34 -4.23
N PHE A 45 -7.34 -4.14 -4.20
CA PHE A 45 -6.61 -4.50 -5.43
C PHE A 45 -7.49 -5.31 -6.40
N ASP A 46 -8.34 -6.19 -5.85
CA ASP A 46 -9.32 -6.96 -6.62
C ASP A 46 -10.32 -6.06 -7.36
N ASP A 47 -10.74 -4.94 -6.75
CA ASP A 47 -11.66 -3.98 -7.38
C ASP A 47 -11.03 -3.25 -8.58
N LEU A 48 -9.70 -3.14 -8.58
CA LEU A 48 -8.91 -2.60 -9.69
C LEU A 48 -8.59 -3.65 -10.75
N GLY A 49 -9.04 -4.90 -10.54
CA GLY A 49 -8.78 -6.02 -11.42
C GLY A 49 -7.35 -6.54 -11.35
N ALA A 50 -6.64 -6.30 -10.23
CA ALA A 50 -5.33 -6.89 -10.02
C ALA A 50 -5.46 -8.41 -9.90
N ASP A 51 -4.84 -9.15 -10.81
CA ASP A 51 -4.68 -10.59 -10.67
C ASP A 51 -3.40 -10.92 -9.87
N SER A 52 -3.16 -12.22 -9.63
CA SER A 52 -1.96 -12.68 -8.92
C SER A 52 -0.65 -12.26 -9.60
N PHE A 53 -0.64 -12.08 -10.92
CA PHE A 53 0.53 -11.62 -11.66
C PHE A 53 0.74 -10.10 -11.46
N ASN A 54 -0.33 -9.31 -11.54
CA ASN A 54 -0.26 -7.89 -11.28
C ASN A 54 0.15 -7.58 -9.84
N THR A 55 -0.31 -8.36 -8.86
CA THR A 55 0.11 -8.21 -7.47
C THR A 55 1.62 -8.36 -7.32
N VAL A 56 2.26 -9.29 -8.04
CA VAL A 56 3.73 -9.42 -8.05
C VAL A 56 4.39 -8.18 -8.64
N GLU A 57 3.91 -7.66 -9.77
CA GLU A 57 4.47 -6.45 -10.39
C GLU A 57 4.26 -5.18 -9.54
N ILE A 58 3.15 -5.09 -8.81
CA ILE A 58 2.87 -4.01 -7.86
C ILE A 58 3.85 -4.09 -6.68
N VAL A 59 4.01 -5.28 -6.09
CA VAL A 59 4.93 -5.48 -4.96
C VAL A 59 6.36 -5.15 -5.38
N MET A 60 6.82 -5.64 -6.54
CA MET A 60 8.15 -5.29 -7.05
C MET A 60 8.32 -3.78 -7.26
N GLY A 61 7.31 -3.11 -7.83
CA GLY A 61 7.33 -1.66 -8.02
C GLY A 61 7.38 -0.88 -6.70
N VAL A 62 6.71 -1.40 -5.66
CA VAL A 62 6.78 -0.87 -4.30
C VAL A 62 8.15 -1.10 -3.68
N GLU A 63 8.68 -2.32 -3.75
CA GLU A 63 10.01 -2.66 -3.23
C GLU A 63 11.09 -1.76 -3.81
N GLU A 64 11.07 -1.52 -5.13
CA GLU A 64 12.00 -0.61 -5.81
C GLU A 64 11.78 0.86 -5.41
N ALA A 65 10.54 1.32 -5.36
CA ALA A 65 10.22 2.73 -5.08
C ALA A 65 10.58 3.15 -3.65
N PHE A 66 10.49 2.21 -2.72
CA PHE A 66 10.77 2.44 -1.31
C PHE A 66 12.15 1.91 -0.90
N GLY A 67 12.73 0.95 -1.63
CA GLY A 67 13.99 0.31 -1.25
C GLY A 67 13.82 -0.63 -0.06
N ILE A 68 12.72 -1.40 -0.06
CA ILE A 68 12.39 -2.40 0.97
C ILE A 68 12.32 -3.79 0.33
N THR A 69 12.22 -4.81 1.18
CA THR A 69 11.90 -6.18 0.77
C THR A 69 10.63 -6.62 1.48
N VAL A 70 9.67 -7.12 0.71
CA VAL A 70 8.39 -7.61 1.21
C VAL A 70 8.35 -9.12 1.08
N ASP A 71 8.17 -9.82 2.20
CA ASP A 71 8.01 -11.27 2.18
C ASP A 71 6.72 -11.69 1.47
N GLU A 72 6.79 -12.76 0.69
CA GLU A 72 5.64 -13.33 -0.03
C GLU A 72 4.45 -13.61 0.90
N SER A 73 4.70 -14.10 2.12
CA SER A 73 3.66 -14.30 3.13
C SER A 73 2.93 -13.01 3.51
N SER A 74 3.63 -11.89 3.57
CA SER A 74 3.02 -10.59 3.86
C SER A 74 2.19 -10.09 2.67
N THR A 75 2.59 -10.40 1.43
CA THR A 75 1.83 -10.02 0.23
C THR A 75 0.45 -10.68 0.18
N GLN A 76 0.29 -11.88 0.73
CA GLN A 76 -1.00 -12.58 0.78
C GLN A 76 -2.01 -11.94 1.72
N GLU A 77 -1.55 -11.15 2.70
CA GLU A 77 -2.41 -10.43 3.64
C GLU A 77 -2.84 -9.06 3.10
N ILE A 78 -2.21 -8.57 2.03
CA ILE A 78 -2.50 -7.28 1.40
C ILE A 78 -3.77 -7.38 0.56
N LYS A 79 -4.82 -6.66 0.96
CA LYS A 79 -6.10 -6.61 0.22
C LYS A 79 -6.42 -5.21 -0.29
N THR A 80 -6.02 -4.20 0.48
CA THR A 80 -6.27 -2.80 0.18
C THR A 80 -4.97 -2.01 0.07
N VAL A 81 -5.04 -0.85 -0.59
CA VAL A 81 -3.92 0.08 -0.67
C VAL A 81 -3.41 0.48 0.73
N GLU A 82 -4.31 0.63 1.71
CA GLU A 82 -3.95 0.92 3.10
C GLU A 82 -3.11 -0.21 3.71
N ASP A 83 -3.46 -1.47 3.46
CA ASP A 83 -2.72 -2.62 3.98
C ASP A 83 -1.27 -2.62 3.45
N ALA A 84 -1.12 -2.38 2.14
CA ALA A 84 0.18 -2.26 1.51
C ALA A 84 0.98 -1.09 2.09
N ALA A 85 0.37 0.09 2.16
CA ALA A 85 0.99 1.29 2.69
C ALA A 85 1.44 1.13 4.15
N THR A 86 0.62 0.46 4.96
CA THR A 86 0.91 0.19 6.38
C THR A 86 2.08 -0.77 6.53
N LEU A 87 2.13 -1.82 5.70
CA LEU A 87 3.23 -2.76 5.68
C LEU A 87 4.55 -2.07 5.29
N ILE A 88 4.51 -1.22 4.26
CA ILE A 88 5.67 -0.44 3.80
C ILE A 88 6.20 0.45 4.90
N ASP A 89 5.32 1.19 5.59
CA ASP A 89 5.72 2.08 6.68
C ASP A 89 6.34 1.30 7.85
N LYS A 90 5.83 0.10 8.15
CA LYS A 90 6.42 -0.80 9.16
C LYS A 90 7.81 -1.28 8.76
N LEU A 91 8.01 -1.69 7.51
CA LEU A 91 9.31 -2.16 7.00
C LEU A 91 10.33 -1.00 6.96
N MET A 92 9.92 0.16 6.47
CA MET A 92 10.69 1.41 6.52
C MET A 92 11.20 1.79 7.90
N ASN A 93 10.40 1.51 8.94
CA ASN A 93 10.77 1.76 10.31
C ASN A 93 11.68 0.67 10.89
N ARG A 94 11.54 -0.58 10.41
CA ARG A 94 12.37 -1.73 10.83
C ARG A 94 13.78 -1.67 10.23
N ASP A 95 13.93 -1.32 8.96
CA ASP A 95 15.24 -1.21 8.30
C ASP A 95 16.12 -0.12 8.93
N ARG A 96 15.51 0.90 9.54
CA ARG A 96 16.22 1.92 10.33
C ARG A 96 16.74 1.42 11.69
N GLN A 97 16.22 0.30 12.19
CA GLN A 97 16.64 -0.29 13.48
C GLN A 97 17.53 -1.54 13.31
N GLY A 98 17.63 -2.10 12.10
CA GLY A 98 18.26 -3.40 11.84
C GLY A 98 19.77 -3.43 11.58
N HIS A 99 20.51 -2.31 11.54
CA HIS A 99 21.99 -2.36 11.42
C HIS A 99 22.72 -2.21 12.76
N LYS A 100 22.15 -2.77 13.84
CA LYS A 100 22.86 -3.00 15.10
C LYS A 100 22.69 -4.45 15.55
N GLU A 101 23.15 -5.39 14.74
CA GLU A 101 23.55 -6.70 15.24
C GLU A 101 25.01 -6.91 14.82
N GLY A 102 25.87 -6.99 15.85
CA GLY A 102 27.32 -7.17 15.71
C GLY A 102 27.73 -8.63 15.83
#